data_AF-A0A1A9CVT9-F1
#
_entry.id   AF-A0A1A9CVT9-F1
#
_cell.length_a   1.000
_cell.length_b   1.000
_cell.length_c   1.000
_cell.angle_alpha   90.00
_cell.angle_beta   90.00
_cell.angle_gamma   90.00
#
_symmetry.space_group_name_H-M   'P 1'
#
loop_
_entity.id
_entity.type
_entity.pdbx_description
1 polymer ?
#
loop_
_entity_poly.entity_id
_entity_poly.type
_entity_poly.pdbx_seq_one_letter_code
_entity_poly.pdbx_strand_id
1 'polypeptide(L)'
;MTEIAKAGGSLAIRPDQLGWTDEQSAVLRQTGIDNDVTNAELASFLHLCQRTQLDPFSRQIYLIGRWDNRQKRKVFTPQTGIDGYRVIAHRVIAETRQTFGYEDTLWCDSNGQWRDVWLSAAAPAAAKVTVLRHGQRFSAVALYREYVQTDRHDNPTRMWANMGANQIAKCAEALALRKAFPHDLAGVYTAEEMAQADNPAGDGRHLRKVEPGQGDPWASAPNQMLNKVKGRSQHAEELAVSAADATDLASFREIYRQASAAGLLDETIKTSDRELMELGAFLIEHGQRLAAPPSEPGAADDGYRTGPTDDEVVDGEVVTTPEDDYADAVAELRAAADAAHLEDFDNGVAGALGMPLAEAPVEAIRALAAQIRPAA
;
A
#
# COMPACT_ATOMS: atom_id res chain seq x y z
N MET A 1 23.78 30.33 24.42
CA MET A 1 22.35 30.21 24.05
C MET A 1 21.74 29.23 25.01
N THR A 2 20.67 29.61 25.72
CA THR A 2 20.01 28.71 26.67
C THR A 2 19.15 27.74 25.88
N GLU A 3 19.57 26.48 25.81
CA GLU A 3 18.78 25.44 25.18
C GLU A 3 17.52 25.22 26.06
N ILE A 4 16.35 25.59 25.53
CA ILE A 4 15.08 25.32 26.21
C ILE A 4 14.86 23.82 26.07
N ALA A 5 15.30 23.07 27.08
CA ALA A 5 15.01 21.66 27.21
C ALA A 5 13.48 21.49 27.17
N LYS A 6 12.98 20.97 26.06
CA LYS A 6 11.56 20.70 25.87
C LYS A 6 11.18 19.66 26.92
N ALA A 7 10.41 20.07 27.93
CA ALA A 7 10.02 19.19 29.03
C ALA A 7 9.14 18.06 28.48
N GLY A 8 9.76 16.93 28.16
CA GLY A 8 9.04 15.72 27.80
C GLY A 8 8.24 15.22 29.01
N GLY A 9 7.09 14.61 28.75
CA GLY A 9 6.38 13.86 29.78
C GLY A 9 7.25 12.74 30.36
N SER A 10 6.86 12.19 31.51
CA SER A 10 7.61 11.17 32.25
C SER A 10 8.07 9.96 31.42
N LEU A 11 7.30 9.58 30.40
CA LEU A 11 7.61 8.49 29.47
C LEU A 11 8.64 8.84 28.40
N ALA A 12 8.93 10.12 28.15
CA ALA A 12 9.76 10.56 27.03
C ALA A 12 11.18 9.96 27.08
N ILE A 13 11.57 9.32 25.97
CA ILE A 13 12.89 8.72 25.80
C ILE A 13 13.95 9.83 25.67
N ARG A 14 14.90 9.86 26.61
CA ARG A 14 16.00 10.84 26.58
C ARG A 14 17.25 10.26 25.88
N PRO A 15 18.04 11.07 25.17
CA PRO A 15 19.26 10.61 24.50
C PRO A 15 20.34 10.07 25.46
N ASP A 16 20.34 10.52 26.71
CA ASP A 16 21.33 10.22 27.75
C ASP A 16 20.92 9.08 28.70
N GLN A 17 19.68 8.58 28.63
CA GLN A 17 19.21 7.56 29.56
C GLN A 17 19.88 6.19 29.29
N LEU A 18 20.45 5.59 30.34
CA LEU A 18 21.18 4.32 30.26
C LEU A 18 20.28 3.08 30.40
N GLY A 19 19.00 3.29 30.72
CA GLY A 19 18.00 2.24 30.96
C GLY A 19 16.59 2.83 30.97
N TRP A 20 15.59 1.96 30.93
CA TRP A 20 14.19 2.34 31.10
C TRP A 20 13.93 2.78 32.54
N THR A 21 13.11 3.82 32.74
CA THR A 21 12.60 4.18 34.07
C THR A 21 11.57 3.15 34.55
N ASP A 22 11.25 3.14 35.85
CA ASP A 22 10.21 2.26 36.39
C ASP A 22 8.84 2.49 35.73
N GLU A 23 8.49 3.77 35.49
CA GLU A 23 7.24 4.17 34.83
C GLU A 23 7.20 3.75 33.35
N GLN A 24 8.29 3.98 32.59
CA GLN A 24 8.44 3.48 31.23
C GLN A 24 8.31 1.95 31.20
N SER A 25 8.96 1.25 32.12
CA SER A 25 8.94 -0.22 32.22
C SER A 25 7.56 -0.76 32.55
N ALA A 26 6.81 -0.09 33.42
CA ALA A 26 5.44 -0.45 33.76
C ALA A 26 4.50 -0.31 32.56
N VAL A 27 4.56 0.84 31.86
CA VAL A 27 3.76 1.06 30.64
C VAL A 27 4.14 0.08 29.55
N LEU A 28 5.44 -0.16 29.30
CA LEU A 28 5.90 -1.13 28.30
C LEU A 28 5.33 -2.53 28.51
N ARG A 29 5.32 -3.02 29.76
CA ARG A 29 4.68 -4.31 30.10
C ARG A 29 3.18 -4.29 29.85
N GLN A 30 2.48 -3.22 30.25
CA GLN A 30 1.03 -3.06 30.01
C GLN A 30 0.69 -2.99 28.50
N THR A 31 1.58 -2.41 27.68
CA THR A 31 1.41 -2.36 26.21
C THR A 31 1.70 -3.68 25.47
N GLY A 32 2.01 -4.75 26.19
CA GLY A 32 2.13 -6.11 25.63
C GLY A 32 3.56 -6.65 25.49
N ILE A 33 4.57 -5.97 26.06
CA ILE A 33 5.89 -6.59 26.21
C ILE A 33 5.80 -7.63 27.33
N ASP A 34 6.07 -8.88 26.98
CA ASP A 34 6.01 -10.04 27.87
C ASP A 34 6.98 -9.91 29.07
N ASN A 35 6.65 -10.56 30.18
CA ASN A 35 7.54 -10.68 31.33
C ASN A 35 8.78 -11.54 31.03
N ASP A 36 8.72 -12.38 29.99
CA ASP A 36 9.84 -13.22 29.51
C ASP A 36 10.97 -12.42 28.81
N VAL A 37 10.80 -11.10 28.59
CA VAL A 37 11.82 -10.27 27.93
C VAL A 37 13.10 -10.14 28.79
N THR A 38 14.27 -10.32 28.18
CA THR A 38 15.54 -10.14 28.91
C THR A 38 15.95 -8.68 29.01
N ASN A 39 16.73 -8.34 30.04
CA ASN A 39 17.32 -7.00 30.18
C ASN A 39 18.20 -6.61 28.99
N ALA A 40 18.84 -7.58 28.31
CA ALA A 40 19.65 -7.34 27.11
C ALA A 40 18.78 -6.99 25.89
N GLU A 41 17.63 -7.65 25.72
CA GLU A 41 16.65 -7.31 24.68
C GLU A 41 16.03 -5.92 24.95
N LEU A 42 15.67 -5.61 26.21
CA LEU A 42 15.18 -4.29 26.60
C LEU A 42 16.21 -3.17 26.40
N ALA A 43 17.48 -3.39 26.73
CA ALA A 43 18.55 -2.42 26.51
C ALA A 43 18.83 -2.21 25.00
N SER A 44 18.78 -3.28 24.21
CA SER A 44 18.91 -3.20 22.75
C SER A 44 17.74 -2.44 22.12
N PHE A 45 16.52 -2.65 22.62
CA PHE A 45 15.33 -1.93 22.19
C PHE A 45 15.41 -0.44 22.54
N LEU A 46 15.87 -0.10 23.76
CA LEU A 46 16.12 1.27 24.18
C LEU A 46 17.12 1.99 23.28
N HIS A 47 18.27 1.35 23.02
CA HIS A 47 19.29 1.88 22.12
C HIS A 47 18.73 2.14 20.71
N LEU A 48 17.91 1.23 20.19
CA LEU A 48 17.26 1.42 18.89
C LEU A 48 16.29 2.61 18.90
N CYS A 49 15.45 2.73 19.95
CA CYS A 49 14.54 3.86 20.11
C CYS A 49 15.31 5.19 20.19
N GLN A 50 16.44 5.25 20.91
CA GLN A 50 17.30 6.43 20.98
C GLN A 50 17.94 6.77 19.62
N ARG A 51 18.55 5.78 18.96
CA ARG A 51 19.24 5.94 17.66
C ARG A 51 18.30 6.44 16.55
N THR A 52 17.06 5.96 16.56
CA THR A 52 16.04 6.27 15.54
C THR A 52 15.09 7.38 15.97
N GLN A 53 15.15 7.79 17.24
CA GLN A 53 14.17 8.63 17.93
C GLN A 53 12.72 8.20 17.64
N LEU A 54 12.47 6.89 17.58
CA LEU A 54 11.13 6.32 17.50
C LEU A 54 10.57 6.15 18.90
N ASP A 55 9.30 6.51 19.07
CA ASP A 55 8.60 6.41 20.34
C ASP A 55 7.72 5.15 20.42
N PRO A 56 8.02 4.18 21.32
CA PRO A 56 7.18 3.02 21.52
C PRO A 56 5.83 3.37 22.17
N PHE A 57 5.75 4.44 22.96
CA PHE A 57 4.52 4.85 23.64
C PHE A 57 3.51 5.45 22.66
N SER A 58 3.99 6.16 21.64
CA SER A 58 3.21 6.60 20.47
C SER A 58 3.04 5.52 19.38
N ARG A 59 3.25 4.24 19.70
CA ARG A 59 3.00 3.09 18.78
C ARG A 59 3.80 3.11 17.47
N GLN A 60 4.92 3.83 17.43
CA GLN A 60 5.78 3.93 16.24
C GLN A 60 6.69 2.70 16.06
N ILE A 61 7.07 2.08 17.18
CA ILE A 61 7.90 0.87 17.23
C ILE A 61 7.46 -0.04 18.38
N TYR A 62 7.53 -1.35 18.17
CA TYR A 62 7.09 -2.38 19.11
C TYR A 62 8.24 -3.36 19.37
N LEU A 63 8.22 -4.04 20.51
CA LEU A 63 9.12 -5.17 20.79
C LEU A 63 8.28 -6.46 20.81
N ILE A 64 8.36 -7.25 19.74
CA ILE A 64 7.48 -8.39 19.52
C ILE A 64 8.21 -9.69 19.87
N GLY A 65 7.64 -10.46 20.80
CA GLY A 65 8.12 -11.80 21.15
C GLY A 65 7.57 -12.86 20.21
N ARG A 66 8.45 -13.60 19.51
CA ARG A 66 8.09 -14.79 18.71
C ARG A 66 8.76 -16.03 19.30
N TRP A 67 8.11 -17.19 19.21
CA TRP A 67 8.69 -18.45 19.71
C TRP A 67 9.79 -18.97 18.77
N ASP A 68 11.01 -19.11 19.29
CA ASP A 68 12.15 -19.67 18.58
C ASP A 68 12.36 -21.13 19.00
N ASN A 69 12.15 -22.07 18.07
CA ASN A 69 12.33 -23.50 18.31
C ASN A 69 13.79 -23.94 18.54
N ARG A 70 14.77 -23.18 18.08
CA ARG A 70 16.21 -23.44 18.28
C ARG A 70 16.64 -23.00 19.68
N GLN A 71 16.22 -21.80 20.09
CA GLN A 71 16.50 -21.25 21.42
C GLN A 71 15.55 -21.77 22.52
N LYS A 72 14.44 -22.42 22.13
CA LYS A 72 13.39 -22.97 23.02
C LYS A 72 12.81 -21.93 23.99
N ARG A 73 12.70 -20.68 23.53
CA ARG A 73 12.13 -19.54 24.26
C ARG A 73 11.45 -18.57 23.30
N LYS A 74 10.71 -17.60 23.85
CA LYS A 74 10.35 -16.38 23.10
C LYS A 74 11.62 -15.53 22.91
N VAL A 75 11.83 -15.06 21.69
CA VAL A 75 12.88 -14.13 21.29
C VAL A 75 12.21 -12.82 20.91
N PHE A 76 12.70 -11.72 21.45
CA PHE A 76 12.08 -10.40 21.30
C PHE A 76 12.83 -9.57 20.26
N THR A 77 12.13 -9.22 19.17
CA THR A 77 12.72 -8.43 18.09
C THR A 77 11.95 -7.12 17.90
N PRO A 78 12.63 -5.97 17.79
CA PRO A 78 11.97 -4.71 17.48
C PRO A 78 11.33 -4.73 16.08
N GLN A 79 10.09 -4.25 15.97
CA GLN A 79 9.34 -4.14 14.72
C GLN A 79 8.76 -2.73 14.62
N THR A 80 9.00 -2.06 13.50
CA THR A 80 8.59 -0.67 13.28
C THR A 80 7.23 -0.64 12.61
N GLY A 81 6.30 0.16 13.13
CA GLY A 81 5.03 0.40 12.45
C GLY A 81 5.21 1.28 11.22
N ILE A 82 4.26 1.27 10.29
CA ILE A 82 4.28 2.17 9.13
C ILE A 82 4.38 3.64 9.56
N ASP A 83 3.75 4.01 10.68
CA ASP A 83 3.84 5.36 11.24
C ASP A 83 5.23 5.71 11.75
N GLY A 84 6.02 4.74 12.21
CA GLY A 84 7.45 4.96 12.51
C GLY A 84 8.27 5.28 11.26
N TYR A 85 7.99 4.60 10.15
CA TYR A 85 8.62 4.92 8.85
C TYR A 85 8.22 6.33 8.37
N ARG A 86 6.94 6.69 8.48
CA ARG A 86 6.43 8.04 8.16
C ARG A 86 7.08 9.12 9.04
N VAL A 87 7.21 8.90 10.34
CA VAL A 87 7.86 9.84 11.27
C VAL A 87 9.35 10.04 10.94
N ILE A 88 10.09 8.97 10.61
CA ILE A 88 11.48 9.08 10.16
C ILE A 88 11.55 9.89 8.85
N ALA A 89 10.71 9.56 7.86
CA ALA A 89 10.65 10.27 6.59
C ALA A 89 10.38 11.78 6.79
N HIS A 90 9.33 12.14 7.53
CA HIS A 90 9.00 13.53 7.81
C HIS A 90 10.10 14.28 8.57
N ARG A 91 10.80 13.62 9.50
CA ARG A 91 11.93 14.23 10.23
C ARG A 91 13.10 14.54 9.30
N VAL A 92 13.54 13.57 8.51
CA VAL A 92 14.62 13.74 7.53
C VAL A 92 14.29 14.86 6.53
N ILE A 93 13.03 14.95 6.10
CA ILE A 93 12.55 16.00 5.21
C ILE A 93 12.58 17.39 5.88
N ALA A 94 12.17 17.50 7.15
CA ALA A 94 12.23 18.74 7.90
C ALA A 94 13.67 19.22 8.14
N GLU A 95 14.59 18.29 8.44
CA GLU A 95 16.02 18.56 8.64
C GLU A 95 16.72 18.98 7.34
N THR A 96 16.47 18.24 6.24
CA THR A 96 17.08 18.51 4.93
C THR A 96 16.39 19.60 4.11
N ARG A 97 15.19 20.04 4.53
CA ARG A 97 14.31 21.02 3.84
C ARG A 97 13.99 20.63 2.38
N GLN A 98 13.83 19.33 2.14
CA GLN A 98 13.47 18.78 0.84
C GLN A 98 11.95 18.80 0.62
N THR A 99 11.51 18.58 -0.62
CA THR A 99 10.09 18.30 -0.92
C THR A 99 9.78 16.83 -0.67
N PHE A 100 8.57 16.56 -0.17
CA PHE A 100 8.07 15.23 0.13
C PHE A 100 6.58 15.15 -0.17
N GLY A 101 6.12 13.99 -0.64
CA GLY A 101 4.71 13.73 -0.93
C GLY A 101 4.50 12.29 -1.39
N TYR A 102 3.29 12.01 -1.84
CA TYR A 102 2.86 10.73 -2.36
C TYR A 102 2.07 10.94 -3.66
N GLU A 103 2.04 9.92 -4.50
CA GLU A 103 1.00 9.74 -5.51
C GLU A 103 -0.09 8.84 -4.94
N ASP A 104 -1.24 8.75 -5.62
CA ASP A 104 -2.32 7.88 -5.21
C ASP A 104 -1.87 6.42 -5.10
N THR A 105 -2.39 5.73 -4.09
CA THR A 105 -2.18 4.29 -3.93
C THR A 105 -3.01 3.57 -4.97
N LEU A 106 -2.38 2.67 -5.73
CA LEU A 106 -3.08 1.86 -6.74
C LEU A 106 -3.15 0.41 -6.29
N TRP A 107 -4.29 -0.23 -6.48
CA TRP A 107 -4.52 -1.65 -6.26
C TRP A 107 -4.73 -2.39 -7.57
N CYS A 108 -4.19 -3.60 -7.66
CA CYS A 108 -4.30 -4.45 -8.84
C CYS A 108 -5.28 -5.59 -8.59
N ASP A 109 -6.20 -5.83 -9.52
CA ASP A 109 -7.04 -7.04 -9.50
C ASP A 109 -6.32 -8.27 -10.07
N SER A 110 -6.98 -9.43 -9.99
CA SER A 110 -6.47 -10.71 -10.48
C SER A 110 -6.23 -10.74 -12.00
N ASN A 111 -6.84 -9.81 -12.74
CA ASN A 111 -6.74 -9.69 -14.20
C ASN A 111 -5.66 -8.69 -14.62
N GLY A 112 -4.95 -8.07 -13.66
CA GLY A 112 -3.90 -7.09 -13.92
C GLY A 112 -4.37 -5.64 -14.03
N GLN A 113 -5.66 -5.34 -13.80
CA GLN A 113 -6.18 -3.97 -13.91
C GLN A 113 -5.87 -3.20 -12.62
N TRP A 114 -5.27 -2.01 -12.78
CA TRP A 114 -4.95 -1.11 -11.68
C TRP A 114 -6.08 -0.09 -11.44
N ARG A 115 -6.38 0.17 -10.17
CA ARG A 115 -7.45 1.08 -9.72
C ARG A 115 -6.94 1.92 -8.54
N ASP A 116 -7.34 3.17 -8.46
CA ASP A 116 -7.07 4.13 -7.38
C ASP A 116 -8.01 3.95 -6.16
N VAL A 117 -9.08 3.17 -6.31
CA VAL A 117 -10.00 2.79 -5.23
C VAL A 117 -10.26 1.27 -5.30
N TRP A 118 -10.30 0.63 -4.13
CA TRP A 118 -10.61 -0.81 -4.00
C TRP A 118 -11.89 -1.05 -3.21
N LEU A 119 -13.00 -1.29 -3.93
CA LEU A 119 -14.34 -1.54 -3.35
C LEU A 119 -14.67 -3.03 -3.17
N SER A 120 -13.83 -3.94 -3.67
CA SER A 120 -14.08 -5.38 -3.60
C SER A 120 -13.77 -5.93 -2.20
N ALA A 121 -14.68 -6.74 -1.66
CA ALA A 121 -14.47 -7.51 -0.44
C ALA A 121 -13.33 -8.55 -0.58
N ALA A 122 -13.09 -9.06 -1.80
CA ALA A 122 -11.92 -9.89 -2.08
C ALA A 122 -10.67 -9.01 -2.09
N ALA A 123 -9.61 -9.46 -1.42
CA ALA A 123 -8.35 -8.72 -1.35
C ALA A 123 -7.73 -8.54 -2.76
N PRO A 124 -7.10 -7.37 -3.03
CA PRO A 124 -6.43 -7.13 -4.30
C PRO A 124 -5.21 -8.03 -4.47
N ALA A 125 -4.88 -8.36 -5.71
CA ALA A 125 -3.71 -9.18 -6.04
C ALA A 125 -2.38 -8.47 -5.73
N ALA A 126 -2.37 -7.13 -5.80
CA ALA A 126 -1.24 -6.29 -5.42
C ALA A 126 -1.68 -4.88 -4.98
N ALA A 127 -0.77 -4.16 -4.32
CA ALA A 127 -0.83 -2.70 -4.23
C ALA A 127 0.48 -2.06 -4.69
N LYS A 128 0.39 -0.81 -5.12
CA LYS A 128 1.51 0.05 -5.53
C LYS A 128 1.40 1.38 -4.82
N VAL A 129 2.51 1.84 -4.26
CA VAL A 129 2.66 3.17 -3.67
C VAL A 129 3.87 3.85 -4.29
N THR A 130 3.74 5.12 -4.63
CA THR A 130 4.87 5.96 -5.07
C THR A 130 5.09 7.08 -4.08
N VAL A 131 6.29 7.09 -3.48
CA VAL A 131 6.78 8.20 -2.67
C VAL A 131 7.46 9.22 -3.57
N LEU A 132 7.18 10.51 -3.36
CA LEU A 132 7.85 11.62 -4.00
C LEU A 132 8.84 12.25 -3.00
N ARG A 133 10.12 12.31 -3.36
CA ARG A 133 11.16 12.99 -2.56
C ARG A 133 12.08 13.79 -3.47
N HIS A 134 12.24 15.09 -3.21
CA HIS A 134 13.12 15.98 -3.98
C HIS A 134 12.88 15.90 -5.51
N GLY A 135 11.62 15.81 -5.94
CA GLY A 135 11.22 15.68 -7.35
C GLY A 135 11.48 14.31 -7.98
N GLN A 136 12.01 13.34 -7.23
CA GLN A 136 12.22 11.96 -7.69
C GLN A 136 11.07 11.04 -7.22
N ARG A 137 10.72 10.06 -8.07
CA ARG A 137 9.65 9.07 -7.83
C ARG A 137 10.24 7.74 -7.34
N PHE A 138 9.80 7.29 -6.17
CA PHE A 138 10.19 6.03 -5.55
C PHE A 138 8.98 5.11 -5.45
N SER A 139 8.72 4.36 -6.52
CA SER A 139 7.56 3.45 -6.60
C SER A 139 7.91 2.03 -6.15
N ALA A 140 7.00 1.38 -5.43
CA ALA A 140 7.10 -0.03 -5.06
C ALA A 140 5.75 -0.74 -5.20
N VAL A 141 5.80 -2.04 -5.48
CA VAL A 141 4.65 -2.94 -5.59
C VAL A 141 4.83 -4.04 -4.55
N ALA A 142 3.77 -4.36 -3.82
CA ALA A 142 3.68 -5.53 -2.95
C ALA A 142 2.59 -6.46 -3.46
N LEU A 143 2.90 -7.76 -3.64
CA LEU A 143 1.94 -8.76 -4.10
C LEU A 143 1.28 -9.44 -2.89
N TYR A 144 -0.05 -9.55 -2.87
CA TYR A 144 -0.78 -10.07 -1.71
C TYR A 144 -0.30 -11.46 -1.29
N ARG A 145 -0.08 -12.36 -2.25
CA ARG A 145 0.43 -13.72 -2.04
C ARG A 145 1.81 -13.82 -1.38
N GLU A 146 2.61 -12.75 -1.40
CA GLU A 146 3.96 -12.73 -0.83
C GLU A 146 3.97 -12.21 0.62
N TYR A 147 2.97 -11.39 0.98
CA TYR A 147 2.92 -10.66 2.24
C TYR A 147 1.77 -11.09 3.18
N VAL A 148 0.74 -11.77 2.67
CA VAL A 148 -0.39 -12.23 3.49
C VAL A 148 0.09 -13.13 4.62
N GLN A 149 -0.25 -12.77 5.86
CA GLN A 149 0.05 -13.59 7.02
C GLN A 149 -1.10 -14.57 7.27
N THR A 150 -0.80 -15.86 7.21
CA THR A 150 -1.75 -16.95 7.44
C THR A 150 -1.68 -17.49 8.87
N ASP A 151 -2.74 -18.19 9.29
CA ASP A 151 -2.77 -18.98 10.51
C ASP A 151 -2.23 -20.41 10.29
N ARG A 152 -2.41 -21.30 11.28
CA ARG A 152 -1.95 -22.70 11.21
C ARG A 152 -2.75 -23.58 10.23
N HIS A 153 -3.77 -23.03 9.59
CA HIS A 153 -4.67 -23.69 8.65
C HIS A 153 -4.61 -23.02 7.27
N ASP A 154 -3.55 -22.24 7.00
CA ASP A 154 -3.32 -21.46 5.78
C ASP A 154 -4.39 -20.40 5.46
N ASN A 155 -5.25 -20.05 6.43
CA ASN A 155 -6.23 -18.97 6.27
C ASN A 155 -5.59 -17.61 6.58
N PRO A 156 -5.90 -16.53 5.83
CA PRO A 156 -5.47 -15.18 6.19
C PRO A 156 -5.91 -14.83 7.62
N THR A 157 -4.97 -14.32 8.43
CA THR A 157 -5.28 -13.84 9.79
C THR A 157 -6.35 -12.73 9.74
N ARG A 158 -7.12 -12.56 10.83
CA ARG A 158 -8.26 -11.62 10.91
C ARG A 158 -8.00 -10.22 10.32
N MET A 159 -6.80 -9.67 10.50
CA MET A 159 -6.43 -8.36 9.95
C MET A 159 -6.34 -8.37 8.42
N TRP A 160 -5.77 -9.43 7.85
CA TRP A 160 -5.65 -9.62 6.40
C TRP A 160 -6.98 -10.03 5.75
N ALA A 161 -7.79 -10.83 6.43
CA ALA A 161 -9.13 -11.19 6.00
C ALA A 161 -10.06 -9.95 5.92
N ASN A 162 -10.07 -9.11 6.96
CA ASN A 162 -10.99 -7.98 7.05
C ASN A 162 -10.49 -6.70 6.35
N MET A 163 -9.17 -6.53 6.18
CA MET A 163 -8.56 -5.28 5.70
C MET A 163 -7.48 -5.51 4.64
N GLY A 164 -7.60 -6.58 3.84
CA GLY A 164 -6.57 -7.02 2.88
C GLY A 164 -6.00 -5.91 1.99
N ALA A 165 -6.84 -5.03 1.44
CA ALA A 165 -6.41 -3.90 0.61
C ALA A 165 -5.52 -2.89 1.36
N ASN A 166 -5.90 -2.52 2.58
CA ASN A 166 -5.13 -1.63 3.46
C ASN A 166 -3.81 -2.29 3.89
N GLN A 167 -3.85 -3.58 4.22
CA GLN A 167 -2.67 -4.34 4.62
C GLN A 167 -1.62 -4.45 3.51
N ILE A 168 -2.03 -4.75 2.27
CA ILE A 168 -1.06 -4.78 1.16
C ILE A 168 -0.58 -3.38 0.75
N ALA A 169 -1.41 -2.35 0.90
CA ALA A 169 -1.02 -0.95 0.68
C ALA A 169 0.09 -0.51 1.66
N LYS A 170 -0.04 -0.82 2.96
CA LYS A 170 1.01 -0.59 3.97
C LYS A 170 2.33 -1.29 3.62
N CYS A 171 2.27 -2.51 3.07
CA CYS A 171 3.47 -3.22 2.60
C CYS A 171 4.14 -2.46 1.44
N ALA A 172 3.35 -2.03 0.44
CA ALA A 172 3.86 -1.27 -0.69
C ALA A 172 4.43 0.10 -0.26
N GLU A 173 3.79 0.77 0.71
CA GLU A 173 4.28 2.02 1.30
C GLU A 173 5.62 1.82 2.03
N ALA A 174 5.75 0.78 2.87
CA ALA A 174 7.00 0.48 3.57
C ALA A 174 8.16 0.25 2.59
N LEU A 175 7.92 -0.47 1.49
CA LEU A 175 8.89 -0.66 0.41
C LEU A 175 9.23 0.64 -0.32
N ALA A 176 8.24 1.50 -0.61
CA ALA A 176 8.45 2.78 -1.27
C ALA A 176 9.27 3.75 -0.39
N LEU A 177 8.95 3.83 0.91
CA LEU A 177 9.69 4.58 1.90
C LEU A 177 11.11 4.05 2.06
N ARG A 178 11.32 2.72 2.09
CA ARG A 178 12.67 2.13 2.12
C ARG A 178 13.51 2.48 0.88
N LYS A 179 12.91 2.63 -0.30
CA LYS A 179 13.59 3.14 -1.50
C LYS A 179 13.92 4.64 -1.41
N ALA A 180 13.03 5.44 -0.82
CA ALA A 180 13.20 6.89 -0.69
C ALA A 180 14.14 7.31 0.47
N PHE A 181 14.26 6.50 1.52
CA PHE A 181 15.02 6.77 2.76
C PHE A 181 15.92 5.58 3.16
N PRO A 182 16.78 5.06 2.26
CA PRO A 182 17.48 3.79 2.48
C PRO A 182 18.51 3.83 3.62
N HIS A 183 19.11 4.99 3.90
CA HIS A 183 20.03 5.18 5.01
C HIS A 183 19.31 5.43 6.34
N ASP A 184 18.22 6.19 6.31
CA ASP A 184 17.48 6.61 7.49
C ASP A 184 16.67 5.45 8.09
N LEU A 185 16.17 4.56 7.22
CA LEU A 185 15.46 3.32 7.58
C LEU A 185 16.42 2.11 7.73
N ALA A 186 17.74 2.33 7.71
CA ALA A 186 18.71 1.25 7.89
C ALA A 186 18.65 0.66 9.32
N GLY A 187 18.48 -0.65 9.39
CA GLY A 187 18.40 -1.39 10.66
C GLY A 187 17.09 -1.20 11.42
N VAL A 188 16.03 -0.69 10.78
CA VAL A 188 14.64 -0.78 11.26
C VAL A 188 13.80 -1.52 10.23
N TYR A 189 13.06 -2.54 10.66
CA TYR A 189 12.26 -3.40 9.79
C TYR A 189 10.79 -3.34 10.20
N THR A 190 9.88 -3.38 9.23
CA THR A 190 8.45 -3.53 9.54
C THR A 190 8.09 -4.96 9.90
N ALA A 191 6.95 -5.15 10.54
CA ALA A 191 6.45 -6.49 10.89
C ALA A 191 6.24 -7.35 9.63
N GLU A 192 5.83 -6.71 8.53
CA GLU A 192 5.54 -7.28 7.22
C GLU A 192 6.80 -7.70 6.48
N GLU A 193 7.88 -6.91 6.52
CA GLU A 193 9.18 -7.31 5.94
C GLU A 193 9.79 -8.50 6.69
N MET A 194 9.68 -8.52 8.02
CA MET A 194 10.12 -9.67 8.81
C MET A 194 9.24 -10.89 8.55
N ALA A 195 7.91 -10.72 8.49
CA ALA A 195 7.00 -11.81 8.16
C ALA A 195 7.24 -12.37 6.76
N GLN A 196 7.56 -11.53 5.76
CA GLN A 196 7.89 -11.96 4.41
C GLN A 196 9.21 -12.76 4.35
N ALA A 197 10.21 -12.40 5.17
CA ALA A 197 11.45 -13.17 5.30
C ALA A 197 11.28 -14.49 6.06
N ASP A 198 10.38 -14.52 7.05
CA ASP A 198 9.99 -15.73 7.81
C ASP A 198 9.01 -16.63 7.03
N ASN A 199 8.28 -16.08 6.06
CA ASN A 199 7.27 -16.80 5.27
C ASN A 199 7.98 -17.88 4.44
N PRO A 200 7.65 -19.17 4.61
CA PRO A 200 8.08 -20.19 3.68
C PRO A 200 7.32 -19.99 2.37
N ALA A 201 7.80 -19.06 1.54
CA ALA A 201 7.54 -19.08 0.11
C ALA A 201 7.74 -20.52 -0.35
N GLY A 202 6.71 -21.08 -1.01
CA GLY A 202 6.69 -22.50 -1.38
C GLY A 202 8.02 -22.93 -1.98
N ASP A 203 8.62 -23.94 -1.36
CA ASP A 203 10.02 -24.38 -1.51
C ASP A 203 11.08 -23.52 -0.77
N GLY A 204 11.57 -24.07 0.34
CA GLY A 204 12.49 -23.40 1.25
C GLY A 204 13.88 -23.24 0.66
N ARG A 205 14.28 -22.00 0.34
CA ARG A 205 15.59 -21.60 -0.21
C ARG A 205 16.75 -21.90 0.74
N HIS A 206 17.13 -23.18 0.85
CA HIS A 206 18.41 -23.58 1.38
C HIS A 206 19.49 -23.12 0.39
N LEU A 207 20.37 -22.22 0.84
CA LEU A 207 21.56 -21.85 0.07
C LEU A 207 22.48 -23.08 -0.03
N ARG A 208 22.35 -23.80 -1.15
CA ARG A 208 23.21 -24.93 -1.51
C ARG A 208 24.66 -24.45 -1.58
N LYS A 209 25.53 -25.06 -0.79
CA LYS A 209 26.97 -24.86 -0.93
C LYS A 209 27.42 -25.46 -2.27
N VAL A 210 27.85 -24.62 -3.20
CA VAL A 210 28.31 -25.05 -4.53
C VAL A 210 29.70 -25.67 -4.39
N GLU A 211 29.86 -26.92 -4.81
CA GLU A 211 31.18 -27.55 -4.91
C GLU A 211 31.87 -27.13 -6.22
N PRO A 212 33.21 -26.97 -6.23
CA PRO A 212 33.94 -26.51 -7.41
C PRO A 212 33.71 -27.44 -8.62
N GLY A 213 33.02 -26.94 -9.64
CA GLY A 213 32.67 -27.71 -10.85
C GLY A 213 31.20 -28.14 -10.96
N GLN A 214 30.36 -27.91 -9.94
CA GLN A 214 28.91 -27.97 -10.14
C GLN A 214 28.42 -26.69 -10.83
N GLY A 215 27.75 -26.87 -11.97
CA GLY A 215 27.02 -25.78 -12.64
C GLY A 215 25.93 -25.22 -11.73
N ASP A 216 25.74 -23.90 -11.81
CA ASP A 216 24.80 -23.17 -10.98
C ASP A 216 23.36 -23.66 -11.23
N PRO A 217 22.59 -24.09 -10.20
CA PRO A 217 21.18 -24.44 -10.36
C PRO A 217 20.28 -23.24 -10.71
N TRP A 218 20.78 -22.01 -10.59
CA TRP A 218 20.15 -20.78 -11.11
C TRP A 218 20.74 -20.30 -12.44
N ALA A 219 21.71 -21.03 -13.03
CA ALA A 219 21.94 -20.91 -14.47
C ALA A 219 20.71 -21.48 -15.16
N SER A 220 19.81 -20.57 -15.58
CA SER A 220 18.53 -20.92 -16.20
C SER A 220 18.75 -21.98 -17.27
N ALA A 221 18.04 -23.11 -17.15
CA ALA A 221 18.00 -24.10 -18.22
C ALA A 221 17.64 -23.37 -19.53
N PRO A 222 18.35 -23.65 -20.64
CA PRO A 222 18.24 -22.85 -21.85
C PRO A 222 16.80 -22.81 -22.32
N ASN A 223 16.27 -21.60 -22.49
CA ASN A 223 14.85 -21.34 -22.72
C ASN A 223 14.34 -22.12 -23.95
N GLN A 224 13.69 -23.26 -23.72
CA GLN A 224 13.23 -24.15 -24.80
C GLN A 224 12.02 -23.61 -25.57
N MET A 225 11.55 -22.40 -25.25
CA MET A 225 10.72 -21.59 -26.16
C MET A 225 11.35 -20.21 -26.41
N LEU A 226 12.63 -20.15 -26.79
CA LEU A 226 13.17 -19.04 -27.60
C LEU A 226 14.45 -19.41 -28.38
N ASN A 227 14.43 -20.57 -29.05
CA ASN A 227 15.36 -20.84 -30.17
C ASN A 227 14.96 -20.06 -31.45
N LYS A 228 14.65 -18.76 -31.33
CA LYS A 228 14.77 -17.81 -32.45
C LYS A 228 16.21 -17.31 -32.45
N VAL A 229 17.03 -18.08 -33.19
CA VAL A 229 18.41 -17.83 -33.63
C VAL A 229 18.92 -16.42 -33.33
N LYS A 230 20.05 -16.31 -32.63
CA LYS A 230 20.71 -15.07 -32.14
C LYS A 230 20.95 -13.96 -33.19
N GLY A 231 20.75 -14.22 -34.48
CA GLY A 231 20.79 -13.25 -35.57
C GLY A 231 19.42 -12.76 -36.09
N ARG A 232 18.29 -13.41 -35.76
CA ARG A 232 16.95 -12.92 -36.14
C ARG A 232 16.49 -11.75 -35.27
N SER A 233 16.67 -11.86 -33.95
CA SER A 233 16.33 -10.77 -33.03
C SER A 233 17.17 -9.52 -33.26
N GLN A 234 18.45 -9.67 -33.65
CA GLN A 234 19.29 -8.54 -34.05
C GLN A 234 18.78 -7.87 -35.32
N HIS A 235 18.34 -8.66 -36.31
CA HIS A 235 17.75 -8.10 -37.53
C HIS A 235 16.38 -7.43 -37.27
N ALA A 236 15.61 -7.95 -36.32
CA ALA A 236 14.39 -7.30 -35.84
C ALA A 236 14.67 -5.95 -35.15
N GLU A 237 15.72 -5.87 -34.33
CA GLU A 237 16.21 -4.62 -33.71
C GLU A 237 16.72 -3.61 -34.76
N GLU A 238 17.48 -4.05 -35.77
CA GLU A 238 17.96 -3.22 -36.89
C GLU A 238 16.80 -2.60 -37.70
N LEU A 239 15.79 -3.40 -38.01
CA LEU A 239 14.58 -2.94 -38.72
C LEU A 239 13.72 -2.00 -37.83
N ALA A 240 13.69 -2.22 -36.52
CA ALA A 240 13.01 -1.33 -35.58
C ALA A 240 13.67 0.06 -35.51
N VAL A 241 15.01 0.11 -35.43
CA VAL A 241 15.77 1.37 -35.48
C VAL A 241 15.54 2.08 -36.82
N SER A 242 15.65 1.34 -37.93
CA SER A 242 15.41 1.90 -39.28
C SER A 242 13.99 2.44 -39.45
N ALA A 243 13.00 1.81 -38.81
CA ALA A 243 11.62 2.27 -38.82
C ALA A 243 11.39 3.52 -37.97
N ALA A 244 12.07 3.66 -36.83
CA ALA A 244 11.98 4.83 -35.97
C ALA A 244 12.54 6.11 -36.64
N ASP A 245 13.55 5.95 -37.50
CA ASP A 245 14.17 7.03 -38.28
C ASP A 245 13.43 7.33 -39.61
N ALA A 246 12.40 6.54 -39.97
CA ALA A 246 11.68 6.70 -41.23
C ALA A 246 10.71 7.90 -41.16
N THR A 247 10.94 8.92 -41.98
CA THR A 247 10.11 10.14 -42.01
C THR A 247 8.99 10.13 -43.05
N ASP A 248 8.90 9.07 -43.87
CA ASP A 248 7.93 8.95 -44.94
C ASP A 248 7.33 7.54 -45.07
N LEU A 249 6.11 7.49 -45.58
CA LEU A 249 5.31 6.26 -45.67
C LEU A 249 5.81 5.27 -46.74
N ALA A 250 6.58 5.70 -47.74
CA ALA A 250 7.12 4.81 -48.77
C ALA A 250 8.31 4.02 -48.23
N SER A 251 9.26 4.69 -47.57
CA SER A 251 10.38 4.07 -46.85
C SER A 251 9.86 3.14 -45.75
N PHE A 252 8.89 3.57 -44.96
CA PHE A 252 8.27 2.77 -43.91
C PHE A 252 7.63 1.46 -44.45
N ARG A 253 6.89 1.53 -45.56
CA ARG A 253 6.26 0.35 -46.21
C ARG A 253 7.25 -0.66 -46.78
N GLU A 254 8.48 -0.24 -47.07
CA GLU A 254 9.56 -1.13 -47.48
C GLU A 254 10.10 -1.91 -46.28
N ILE A 255 10.37 -1.22 -45.16
CA ILE A 255 10.83 -1.83 -43.90
C ILE A 255 9.82 -2.86 -43.37
N TYR A 256 8.52 -2.54 -43.41
CA TYR A 256 7.47 -3.50 -43.04
C TYR A 256 7.46 -4.76 -43.92
N ARG A 257 7.65 -4.61 -45.24
CA ARG A 257 7.73 -5.75 -46.17
C ARG A 257 8.97 -6.60 -45.94
N GLN A 258 10.11 -5.99 -45.58
CA GLN A 258 11.32 -6.71 -45.22
C GLN A 258 11.16 -7.51 -43.91
N ALA A 259 10.60 -6.88 -42.86
CA ALA A 259 10.27 -7.57 -41.60
C ALA A 259 9.29 -8.73 -41.80
N SER A 260 8.28 -8.55 -42.67
CA SER A 260 7.31 -9.60 -43.03
C SER A 260 7.96 -10.75 -43.80
N ALA A 261 8.76 -10.46 -44.83
CA ALA A 261 9.45 -11.48 -45.63
C ALA A 261 10.49 -12.28 -44.80
N ALA A 262 11.13 -11.63 -43.83
CA ALA A 262 12.03 -12.27 -42.87
C ALA A 262 11.30 -13.01 -41.72
N GLY A 263 9.97 -12.93 -41.65
CA GLY A 263 9.15 -13.58 -40.62
C GLY A 263 9.41 -13.06 -39.21
N LEU A 264 9.65 -11.75 -39.07
CA LEU A 264 10.08 -11.08 -37.83
C LEU A 264 8.96 -10.29 -37.13
N LEU A 265 7.76 -10.21 -37.71
CA LEU A 265 6.66 -9.42 -37.13
C LEU A 265 6.27 -9.90 -35.71
N ASP A 266 6.40 -11.20 -35.44
CA ASP A 266 6.17 -11.81 -34.12
C ASP A 266 7.48 -11.94 -33.30
N GLU A 267 8.45 -11.05 -33.49
CA GLU A 267 9.67 -10.97 -32.65
C GLU A 267 9.59 -9.76 -31.71
N THR A 268 9.85 -10.00 -30.42
CA THR A 268 9.86 -8.94 -29.42
C THR A 268 11.14 -8.12 -29.54
N ILE A 269 10.98 -6.82 -29.77
CA ILE A 269 12.04 -5.82 -29.82
C ILE A 269 11.98 -4.93 -28.57
N LYS A 270 13.06 -4.19 -28.34
CA LYS A 270 13.09 -3.13 -27.33
C LYS A 270 12.90 -1.76 -28.00
N THR A 271 11.86 -1.04 -27.60
CA THR A 271 11.54 0.28 -28.18
C THR A 271 12.43 1.39 -27.62
N SER A 272 12.36 2.59 -28.20
CA SER A 272 13.03 3.82 -27.72
C SER A 272 12.74 4.12 -26.25
N ASP A 273 11.49 3.88 -25.83
CA ASP A 273 11.00 4.10 -24.47
C ASP A 273 11.35 2.95 -23.51
N ARG A 274 12.19 2.01 -23.97
CA ARG A 274 12.74 0.84 -23.26
C ARG A 274 11.73 -0.25 -22.92
N GLU A 275 10.51 -0.17 -23.44
CA GLU A 275 9.50 -1.22 -23.36
C GLU A 275 9.84 -2.40 -24.28
N LEU A 276 9.27 -3.57 -24.01
CA LEU A 276 9.37 -4.75 -24.85
C LEU A 276 8.04 -4.96 -25.58
N MET A 277 8.05 -4.89 -26.90
CA MET A 277 6.86 -5.01 -27.75
C MET A 277 7.17 -5.87 -28.99
N GLU A 278 6.17 -6.53 -29.55
CA GLU A 278 6.30 -7.23 -30.84
C GLU A 278 6.59 -6.24 -31.97
N LEU A 279 7.56 -6.54 -32.83
CA LEU A 279 7.98 -5.69 -33.96
C LEU A 279 6.79 -5.35 -34.87
N GLY A 280 5.89 -6.30 -35.12
CA GLY A 280 4.68 -6.09 -35.90
C GLY A 280 3.75 -5.04 -35.28
N ALA A 281 3.53 -5.08 -33.97
CA ALA A 281 2.72 -4.08 -33.26
C ALA A 281 3.38 -2.69 -33.30
N PHE A 282 4.68 -2.61 -32.99
CA PHE A 282 5.46 -1.37 -33.07
C PHE A 282 5.43 -0.73 -34.47
N LEU A 283 5.63 -1.54 -35.51
CA LEU A 283 5.57 -1.09 -36.89
C LEU A 283 4.16 -0.61 -37.26
N ILE A 284 3.11 -1.37 -36.93
CA ILE A 284 1.73 -0.97 -37.22
C ILE A 284 1.41 0.39 -36.57
N GLU A 285 1.80 0.58 -35.30
CA GLU A 285 1.60 1.85 -34.59
C GLU A 285 2.39 3.00 -35.23
N HIS A 286 3.68 2.82 -35.51
CA HIS A 286 4.50 3.86 -36.13
C HIS A 286 4.01 4.22 -37.54
N GLY A 287 3.60 3.23 -38.33
CA GLY A 287 3.01 3.44 -39.65
C GLY A 287 1.68 4.19 -39.62
N GLN A 288 0.86 4.00 -38.57
CA GLN A 288 -0.35 4.79 -38.32
C GLN A 288 -0.01 6.25 -38.00
N ARG A 289 1.03 6.50 -37.17
CA ARG A 289 1.50 7.86 -36.87
C ARG A 289 2.01 8.59 -38.12
N LEU A 290 2.79 7.91 -38.98
CA LEU A 290 3.25 8.46 -40.28
C LEU A 290 2.13 8.67 -41.30
N ALA A 291 1.00 7.99 -41.16
CA ALA A 291 -0.18 8.16 -42.03
C ALA A 291 -1.18 9.20 -41.49
N ALA A 292 -1.03 9.66 -40.25
CA ALA A 292 -1.89 10.68 -39.67
C ALA A 292 -1.58 12.07 -40.28
N PRO A 293 -2.60 12.89 -40.59
CA PRO A 293 -2.37 14.28 -40.94
C PRO A 293 -1.76 15.03 -39.73
N PRO A 294 -0.90 16.04 -39.95
CA PRO A 294 -0.32 16.81 -38.86
C PRO A 294 -1.42 17.52 -38.08
N SER A 295 -1.54 17.21 -36.79
CA SER A 295 -2.57 17.74 -35.90
C SER A 295 -2.11 19.02 -35.19
N GLU A 296 -2.95 20.06 -35.27
CA GLU A 296 -2.84 21.23 -34.38
C GLU A 296 -3.34 20.87 -32.96
N PRO A 297 -2.79 21.46 -31.88
CA PRO A 297 -3.12 21.08 -30.51
C PRO A 297 -4.41 21.74 -30.02
N GLY A 298 -5.39 20.95 -29.55
CA GLY A 298 -6.64 21.50 -29.02
C GLY A 298 -7.48 20.58 -28.13
N ALA A 299 -7.54 20.94 -26.84
CA ALA A 299 -8.64 20.79 -25.87
C ALA A 299 -9.22 19.40 -25.50
N ALA A 300 -9.71 19.34 -24.25
CA ALA A 300 -10.38 18.19 -23.64
C ALA A 300 -11.90 18.15 -23.91
N ASP A 301 -12.52 17.00 -23.67
CA ASP A 301 -13.99 16.87 -23.58
C ASP A 301 -14.39 15.81 -22.51
N ASP A 302 -15.34 16.17 -21.66
CA ASP A 302 -15.90 15.34 -20.58
C ASP A 302 -17.28 14.82 -21.02
N GLY A 303 -17.45 13.50 -21.21
CA GLY A 303 -18.62 12.94 -21.89
C GLY A 303 -19.27 11.73 -21.22
N TYR A 304 -20.13 11.97 -20.22
CA TYR A 304 -20.93 10.95 -19.52
C TYR A 304 -21.89 10.19 -20.46
N ARG A 305 -22.12 8.87 -20.26
CA ARG A 305 -23.26 8.16 -20.87
C ARG A 305 -23.77 6.99 -20.03
N THR A 306 -25.08 6.92 -19.85
CA THR A 306 -25.81 5.98 -18.98
C THR A 306 -26.59 4.91 -19.78
N GLY A 307 -26.93 3.78 -19.13
CA GLY A 307 -27.84 2.74 -19.66
C GLY A 307 -28.14 1.62 -18.62
N PRO A 308 -29.41 1.17 -18.42
CA PRO A 308 -29.86 0.21 -17.38
C PRO A 308 -30.06 -1.24 -17.92
N THR A 309 -30.60 -2.27 -17.23
CA THR A 309 -31.40 -2.45 -15.99
C THR A 309 -31.03 -3.73 -15.19
N ASP A 310 -31.39 -3.73 -13.89
CA ASP A 310 -31.97 -4.78 -13.01
C ASP A 310 -31.69 -6.28 -13.20
N ASP A 311 -31.32 -6.93 -12.08
CA ASP A 311 -32.08 -8.07 -11.52
C ASP A 311 -31.94 -8.09 -9.97
N GLU A 312 -32.87 -8.73 -9.27
CA GLU A 312 -33.22 -8.42 -7.86
C GLU A 312 -32.20 -8.81 -6.77
N VAL A 313 -32.14 -7.98 -5.72
CA VAL A 313 -31.35 -8.19 -4.49
C VAL A 313 -32.21 -8.89 -3.42
N VAL A 314 -31.61 -9.81 -2.66
CA VAL A 314 -32.19 -10.30 -1.39
C VAL A 314 -31.26 -9.89 -0.25
N ASP A 315 -31.75 -9.02 0.62
CA ASP A 315 -30.95 -8.41 1.68
C ASP A 315 -30.50 -9.42 2.75
N GLY A 316 -29.24 -9.29 3.16
CA GLY A 316 -28.68 -9.98 4.32
C GLY A 316 -28.84 -9.12 5.58
N GLU A 317 -29.52 -9.67 6.60
CA GLU A 317 -29.86 -8.97 7.84
C GLU A 317 -28.64 -8.41 8.58
N VAL A 318 -28.65 -7.11 8.84
CA VAL A 318 -27.58 -6.38 9.53
C VAL A 318 -27.74 -6.53 11.04
N VAL A 319 -26.71 -7.03 11.73
CA VAL A 319 -26.63 -6.97 13.20
C VAL A 319 -26.05 -5.61 13.58
N THR A 320 -26.92 -4.67 13.95
CA THR A 320 -26.54 -3.32 14.38
C THR A 320 -25.74 -3.35 15.69
N THR A 321 -24.70 -2.53 15.78
CA THR A 321 -24.00 -2.30 17.05
C THR A 321 -24.62 -1.09 17.78
N PRO A 322 -24.41 -0.94 19.10
CA PRO A 322 -25.00 0.17 19.86
C PRO A 322 -24.56 1.58 19.42
N GLU A 323 -23.45 1.71 18.69
CA GLU A 323 -22.99 2.99 18.13
C GLU A 323 -23.73 3.31 16.81
N ASP A 324 -24.06 2.29 16.00
CA ASP A 324 -24.87 2.44 14.78
C ASP A 324 -26.31 2.86 15.14
N ASP A 325 -26.90 2.21 16.16
CA ASP A 325 -28.29 2.44 16.58
C ASP A 325 -28.55 3.87 17.08
N TYR A 326 -27.53 4.53 17.65
CA TYR A 326 -27.58 5.94 18.01
C TYR A 326 -27.50 6.87 16.78
N ALA A 327 -26.62 6.56 15.83
CA ALA A 327 -26.48 7.34 14.60
C ALA A 327 -27.78 7.29 13.77
N ASP A 328 -28.38 6.11 13.65
CA ASP A 328 -29.65 5.88 12.95
C ASP A 328 -30.80 6.66 13.62
N ALA A 329 -30.94 6.58 14.95
CA ALA A 329 -31.97 7.34 15.66
C ALA A 329 -31.81 8.87 15.53
N VAL A 330 -30.58 9.39 15.51
CA VAL A 330 -30.32 10.82 15.25
C VAL A 330 -30.66 11.20 13.80
N ALA A 331 -30.40 10.31 12.84
CA ALA A 331 -30.78 10.52 11.44
C ALA A 331 -32.31 10.51 11.25
N GLU A 332 -33.03 9.57 11.88
CA GLU A 332 -34.50 9.51 11.94
C GLU A 332 -35.08 10.82 12.50
N LEU A 333 -34.54 11.31 13.63
CA LEU A 333 -35.00 12.56 14.27
C LEU A 333 -34.77 13.79 13.38
N ARG A 334 -33.61 13.87 12.70
CA ARG A 334 -33.32 14.95 11.74
C ARG A 334 -34.28 14.92 10.54
N ALA A 335 -34.47 13.76 9.93
CA ALA A 335 -35.39 13.59 8.81
C ALA A 335 -36.85 13.94 9.17
N ALA A 336 -37.30 13.58 10.38
CA ALA A 336 -38.63 13.94 10.88
C ALA A 336 -38.78 15.46 11.07
N ALA A 337 -37.76 16.14 11.61
CA ALA A 337 -37.76 17.59 11.79
C ALA A 337 -37.71 18.35 10.46
N ASP A 338 -36.92 17.88 9.50
CA ASP A 338 -36.85 18.43 8.14
C ASP A 338 -38.20 18.33 7.42
N ALA A 339 -38.87 17.17 7.54
CA ALA A 339 -40.21 16.93 6.99
C ALA A 339 -41.34 17.73 7.68
N ALA A 340 -41.08 18.24 8.88
CA ALA A 340 -41.98 19.13 9.61
C ALA A 340 -41.60 20.61 9.50
N HIS A 341 -40.53 20.94 8.77
CA HIS A 341 -39.98 22.29 8.64
C HIS A 341 -39.75 23.00 9.99
N LEU A 342 -39.21 22.28 10.96
CA LEU A 342 -38.90 22.84 12.28
C LEU A 342 -37.66 23.75 12.21
N GLU A 343 -37.87 25.06 12.39
CA GLU A 343 -36.79 26.02 12.57
C GLU A 343 -36.12 25.83 13.95
N ASP A 344 -34.79 25.98 14.00
CA ASP A 344 -33.94 25.83 15.21
C ASP A 344 -33.96 24.42 15.87
N PHE A 345 -33.60 23.41 15.06
CA PHE A 345 -33.53 22.00 15.44
C PHE A 345 -32.77 21.74 16.76
N ASP A 346 -31.55 22.24 16.91
CA ASP A 346 -30.69 21.87 18.05
C ASP A 346 -31.24 22.40 19.39
N ASN A 347 -31.80 23.62 19.42
CA ASN A 347 -32.45 24.17 20.62
C ASN A 347 -33.81 23.51 20.89
N GLY A 348 -34.60 23.25 19.84
CA GLY A 348 -35.90 22.59 19.96
C GLY A 348 -35.79 21.16 20.51
N VAL A 349 -34.83 20.38 20.01
CA VAL A 349 -34.56 19.01 20.46
C VAL A 349 -34.02 18.99 21.89
N ALA A 350 -33.07 19.86 22.24
CA ALA A 350 -32.56 19.94 23.62
C ALA A 350 -33.67 20.35 24.62
N GLY A 351 -34.58 21.25 24.23
CA GLY A 351 -35.74 21.63 25.02
C GLY A 351 -36.77 20.49 25.19
N ALA A 352 -37.01 19.70 24.13
CA ALA A 352 -37.97 18.59 24.16
C ALA A 352 -37.44 17.35 24.93
N LEU A 353 -36.14 17.06 24.84
CA LEU A 353 -35.49 15.97 25.58
C LEU A 353 -35.13 16.35 27.03
N GLY A 354 -35.06 17.65 27.34
CA GLY A 354 -34.63 18.16 28.65
C GLY A 354 -33.13 17.98 28.92
N MET A 355 -32.35 17.61 27.90
CA MET A 355 -30.91 17.35 27.96
C MET A 355 -30.28 17.54 26.56
N PRO A 356 -28.95 17.69 26.43
CA PRO A 356 -28.28 17.73 25.14
C PRO A 356 -28.52 16.43 24.35
N LEU A 357 -28.70 16.52 23.02
CA LEU A 357 -28.89 15.35 22.16
C LEU A 357 -27.75 14.32 22.29
N ALA A 358 -26.51 14.80 22.48
CA ALA A 358 -25.31 13.98 22.71
C ALA A 358 -25.33 13.13 24.00
N GLU A 359 -26.25 13.43 24.94
CA GLU A 359 -26.41 12.73 26.21
C GLU A 359 -27.72 11.92 26.28
N ALA A 360 -28.55 12.00 25.23
CA ALA A 360 -29.87 11.38 25.20
C ALA A 360 -29.81 9.88 24.83
N PRO A 361 -30.58 9.00 25.51
CA PRO A 361 -30.67 7.60 25.15
C PRO A 361 -31.46 7.40 23.84
N VAL A 362 -31.08 6.37 23.07
CA VAL A 362 -31.61 6.07 21.73
C VAL A 362 -33.14 5.99 21.71
N GLU A 363 -33.74 5.38 22.74
CA GLU A 363 -35.18 5.23 22.87
C GLU A 363 -35.91 6.56 23.03
N ALA A 364 -35.29 7.55 23.70
CA ALA A 364 -35.86 8.89 23.83
C ALA A 364 -35.75 9.68 22.51
N ILE A 365 -34.66 9.50 21.76
CA ILE A 365 -34.46 10.11 20.44
C ILE A 365 -35.52 9.59 19.46
N ARG A 366 -35.71 8.27 19.36
CA ARG A 366 -36.76 7.66 18.52
C ARG A 366 -38.18 8.03 18.99
N ALA A 367 -38.42 8.07 20.30
CA ALA A 367 -39.72 8.48 20.83
C ALA A 367 -40.06 9.94 20.51
N LEU A 368 -39.07 10.83 20.42
CA LEU A 368 -39.26 12.21 19.97
C LEU A 368 -39.48 12.26 18.45
N ALA A 369 -38.71 11.53 17.65
CA ALA A 369 -38.87 11.47 16.20
C ALA A 369 -40.29 11.03 15.80
N ALA A 370 -40.85 10.03 16.48
CA ALA A 370 -42.21 9.54 16.25
C ALA A 370 -43.34 10.51 16.68
N GLN A 371 -43.03 11.55 17.46
CA GLN A 371 -43.99 12.59 17.86
C GLN A 371 -44.06 13.76 16.87
N ILE A 372 -43.00 13.98 16.09
CA ILE A 372 -42.96 14.99 15.03
C ILE A 372 -43.86 14.52 13.89
N ARG A 373 -44.85 15.35 13.53
CA ARG A 373 -45.72 15.11 12.37
C ARG A 373 -45.25 15.96 11.20
N PRO A 374 -45.23 15.42 9.96
CA PRO A 374 -44.88 16.21 8.79
C PRO A 374 -45.85 17.38 8.61
N ALA A 375 -45.35 18.48 8.02
CA ALA A 375 -46.19 19.60 7.63
C ALA A 375 -47.15 19.17 6.51
N ALA A 376 -48.39 19.67 6.55
CA ALA A 376 -49.47 19.30 5.63
C ALA A 376 -49.55 20.20 4.39
#